data_AF-A0A367X3A9-F1
#
_entry.id   AF-A0A367X3A9-F1
#
_cell.length_a   1.000
_cell.length_b   1.000
_cell.length_c   1.000
_cell.angle_alpha   90.00
_cell.angle_beta   90.00
_cell.angle_gamma   90.00
#
_symmetry.space_group_name_H-M   'P 1'
#
loop_
_entity.id
_entity.type
_entity.pdbx_description
1 polymer ?
#
loop_
_entity_poly.entity_id
_entity_poly.type
_entity_poly.pdbx_seq_one_letter_code
_entity_poly.pdbx_strand_id
1 'polypeptide(L)'
;MKKLQAEIINNRLITGQYGDIRFGPWGFECSDRHSFVTLSDQCRNTRQIGDHWQLAEGDWALDYQTSRIDPVTLRIRATLSARRDGLLQDAVIRLIFDKPTIQSGGIAGRKYHHTDSDRYRLHPVRTVRLMGTDGTIISVTLDRYDGAGRFTPYIYLRDRGDHWIIHARLLPIDPVDHVWLRWANRLFTLSAPDWLAHLVWNFPGGKAAFWRLRERLGRRCPEIQAVPLNKLKSSQSLMLEVTCRFA
;
A
#
# COMPACT_ATOMS: atom_id res chain seq x y z
N MET A 1 0.43 29.99 13.67
CA MET A 1 -0.25 28.91 12.93
C MET A 1 0.78 28.07 12.19
N LYS A 2 0.69 26.73 12.26
CA LYS A 2 1.57 25.83 11.49
C LYS A 2 1.21 25.94 10.01
N LYS A 3 2.22 25.96 9.14
CA LYS A 3 2.03 26.02 7.69
C LYS A 3 2.53 24.71 7.07
N LEU A 4 1.73 24.12 6.20
CA LEU A 4 2.17 22.98 5.40
C LEU A 4 3.16 23.46 4.34
N GLN A 5 4.34 22.85 4.35
CA GLN A 5 5.35 22.96 3.32
C GLN A 5 5.44 21.60 2.64
N ALA A 6 5.40 21.58 1.31
CA ALA A 6 5.43 20.34 0.54
C ALA A 6 6.14 20.62 -0.78
N GLU A 7 7.07 19.75 -1.12
CA GLU A 7 7.77 19.76 -2.39
C GLU A 7 7.16 18.70 -3.30
N ILE A 8 6.50 19.15 -4.38
CA ILE A 8 5.88 18.29 -5.37
C ILE A 8 6.61 18.51 -6.69
N ILE A 9 7.29 17.47 -7.20
CA ILE A 9 8.02 17.50 -8.47
C ILE A 9 7.44 16.42 -9.37
N ASN A 10 7.12 16.77 -10.62
CA ASN A 10 6.54 15.84 -11.59
C ASN A 10 5.35 15.07 -11.00
N ASN A 11 4.44 15.80 -10.36
CA ASN A 11 3.25 15.28 -9.69
C ASN A 11 3.52 14.30 -8.51
N ARG A 12 4.77 14.18 -8.03
CA ARG A 12 5.15 13.33 -6.91
C ARG A 12 5.54 14.15 -5.70
N LEU A 13 5.06 13.75 -4.53
CA LEU A 13 5.55 14.33 -3.27
C LEU A 13 6.94 13.78 -2.96
N ILE A 14 7.93 14.67 -2.99
CA ILE A 14 9.32 14.36 -2.65
C ILE A 14 9.50 14.40 -1.13
N THR A 15 9.05 15.48 -0.50
CA THR A 15 9.12 15.69 0.94
C THR A 15 8.07 16.71 1.39
N GLY A 16 7.77 16.73 2.68
CA GLY A 16 6.98 17.80 3.27
C GLY A 16 7.11 17.88 4.78
N GLN A 17 6.62 18.99 5.31
CA GLN A 17 6.69 19.35 6.71
C GLN A 17 5.43 20.12 7.14
N TYR A 18 4.91 19.80 8.32
CA TYR A 18 3.84 20.54 8.99
C TYR A 18 4.17 20.68 10.48
N GLY A 19 4.54 21.89 10.91
CA GLY A 19 5.18 22.06 12.22
C GLY A 19 6.47 21.24 12.28
N ASP A 20 6.59 20.38 13.29
CA ASP A 20 7.75 19.50 13.45
C ASP A 20 7.55 18.12 12.78
N ILE A 21 6.37 17.85 12.20
CA ILE A 21 6.10 16.58 11.53
C ILE A 21 6.64 16.63 10.11
N ARG A 22 7.62 15.77 9.84
CA ARG A 22 8.17 15.53 8.50
C ARG A 22 7.55 14.28 7.88
N PHE A 23 7.43 14.29 6.57
CA PHE A 23 6.82 13.21 5.81
C PHE A 23 7.36 13.15 4.39
N GLY A 24 7.20 11.99 3.76
CA GLY A 24 7.73 11.72 2.42
C GLY A 24 8.96 10.80 2.43
N PRO A 25 9.38 10.30 1.26
CA PRO A 25 8.66 10.38 -0.01
C PRO A 25 7.34 9.59 0.02
N TRP A 26 6.28 10.11 -0.61
CA TRP A 26 5.04 9.36 -0.82
C TRP A 26 5.00 8.84 -2.24
N GLY A 27 4.26 7.76 -2.49
CA GLY A 27 4.25 7.19 -3.83
C GLY A 27 3.18 6.14 -4.05
N PHE A 28 3.16 5.64 -5.27
CA PHE A 28 2.37 4.49 -5.67
C PHE A 28 3.20 3.22 -5.63
N GLU A 29 2.59 2.10 -5.27
CA GLU A 29 3.19 0.77 -5.32
C GLU A 29 2.22 -0.25 -5.91
N CYS A 30 2.74 -1.24 -6.62
CA CYS A 30 2.00 -2.44 -7.01
C CYS A 30 2.96 -3.62 -7.22
N SER A 31 2.46 -4.84 -7.08
CA SER A 31 3.23 -6.05 -7.39
C SER A 31 2.43 -7.13 -8.11
N ASP A 32 3.17 -7.97 -8.82
CA ASP A 32 2.76 -9.32 -9.22
C ASP A 32 3.68 -10.35 -8.53
N ARG A 33 3.64 -11.63 -8.93
CA ARG A 33 4.46 -12.68 -8.30
C ARG A 33 5.96 -12.42 -8.33
N HIS A 34 6.47 -11.72 -9.34
CA HIS A 34 7.90 -11.62 -9.61
C HIS A 34 8.41 -10.18 -9.67
N SER A 35 7.51 -9.21 -9.79
CA SER A 35 7.82 -7.80 -10.01
C SER A 35 7.22 -6.92 -8.93
N PHE A 36 7.90 -5.80 -8.63
CA PHE A 36 7.44 -4.79 -7.69
C PHE A 36 7.77 -3.39 -8.24
N VAL A 37 6.74 -2.56 -8.35
CA VAL A 37 6.85 -1.14 -8.70
C VAL A 37 6.70 -0.31 -7.43
N THR A 38 7.56 0.68 -7.26
CA THR A 38 7.39 1.75 -6.28
C THR A 38 7.90 3.06 -6.86
N LEU A 39 7.21 4.16 -6.59
CA LEU A 39 7.66 5.50 -6.99
C LEU A 39 8.63 6.16 -6.01
N SER A 40 8.87 5.51 -4.88
CA SER A 40 9.59 6.09 -3.72
C SER A 40 10.93 5.45 -3.39
N ASP A 41 11.23 4.30 -4.00
CA ASP A 41 12.42 3.49 -3.72
C ASP A 41 12.79 2.66 -4.97
N GLN A 42 13.57 1.60 -4.82
CA GLN A 42 14.01 0.73 -5.89
C GLN A 42 12.92 -0.26 -6.34
N CYS A 43 12.59 -0.22 -7.63
CA CYS A 43 11.75 -1.23 -8.27
C CYS A 43 12.50 -2.57 -8.45
N ARG A 44 11.75 -3.67 -8.60
CA ARG A 44 12.31 -5.02 -8.79
C ARG A 44 11.68 -5.71 -9.99
N ASN A 45 12.51 -6.23 -10.90
CA ASN A 45 12.09 -7.00 -12.08
C ASN A 45 11.05 -6.27 -12.93
N THR A 46 11.24 -4.97 -13.17
CA THR A 46 10.34 -4.13 -13.96
C THR A 46 11.10 -3.30 -14.97
N ARG A 47 10.44 -2.90 -16.04
CA ARG A 47 10.93 -1.89 -16.98
C ARG A 47 9.96 -0.72 -17.06
N GLN A 48 10.48 0.49 -16.99
CA GLN A 48 9.70 1.72 -17.13
C GLN A 48 10.02 2.41 -18.46
N ILE A 49 8.98 2.84 -19.18
CA ILE A 49 9.09 3.70 -20.37
C ILE A 49 8.04 4.81 -20.24
N GLY A 50 8.45 6.01 -19.84
CA GLY A 50 7.52 7.08 -19.47
C GLY A 50 6.63 6.65 -18.31
N ASP A 51 5.30 6.75 -18.49
CA ASP A 51 4.30 6.32 -17.50
C ASP A 51 3.90 4.85 -17.63
N HIS A 52 4.57 4.11 -18.53
CA HIS A 52 4.32 2.69 -18.74
C HIS A 52 5.27 1.82 -17.94
N TRP A 53 4.70 0.81 -17.29
CA TRP A 53 5.39 -0.16 -16.47
C TRP A 53 5.16 -1.57 -17.01
N GLN A 54 6.26 -2.24 -17.35
CA GLN A 54 6.25 -3.66 -17.68
C GLN A 54 6.66 -4.44 -16.44
N LEU A 55 5.76 -5.30 -15.98
CA LEU A 55 5.97 -6.26 -14.91
C LEU A 55 6.03 -7.66 -15.54
N ALA A 56 6.37 -8.68 -14.76
CA ALA A 56 6.47 -10.06 -15.24
C ALA A 56 5.12 -10.59 -15.77
N GLU A 57 4.02 -10.17 -15.16
CA GLU A 57 2.67 -10.70 -15.40
C GLU A 57 1.70 -9.64 -15.93
N GLY A 58 2.19 -8.53 -16.48
CA GLY A 58 1.32 -7.53 -17.09
C GLY A 58 2.05 -6.26 -17.53
N ASP A 59 1.37 -5.49 -18.38
CA ASP A 59 1.81 -4.16 -18.77
C ASP A 59 0.79 -3.13 -18.30
N TRP A 60 1.27 -2.07 -17.67
CA TRP A 60 0.44 -1.13 -16.94
C TRP A 60 0.77 0.31 -17.35
N ALA A 61 -0.23 1.16 -17.40
CA ALA A 61 -0.06 2.61 -17.46
C ALA A 61 -0.44 3.19 -16.09
N LEU A 62 0.44 4.02 -15.52
CA LEU A 62 0.22 4.65 -14.23
C LEU A 62 0.04 6.17 -14.40
N ASP A 63 -1.17 6.65 -14.16
CA ASP A 63 -1.42 8.07 -13.96
C ASP A 63 -1.40 8.36 -12.45
N TYR A 64 -0.43 9.17 -12.01
CA TYR A 64 -0.23 9.51 -10.60
C TYR A 64 -0.12 11.02 -10.41
N GLN A 65 -0.95 11.55 -9.51
CA GLN A 65 -0.97 12.96 -9.21
C GLN A 65 -1.03 13.26 -7.71
N THR A 66 -0.08 14.07 -7.23
CA THR A 66 -0.16 14.73 -5.92
C THR A 66 -0.42 16.22 -6.13
N SER A 67 -1.38 16.76 -5.39
CA SER A 67 -1.76 18.18 -5.46
C SER A 67 -2.02 18.73 -4.06
N ARG A 68 -1.75 20.03 -3.88
CA ARG A 68 -2.16 20.76 -2.69
C ARG A 68 -3.52 21.40 -2.96
N ILE A 69 -4.53 21.02 -2.19
CA ILE A 69 -5.90 21.51 -2.37
C ILE A 69 -6.13 22.80 -1.58
N ASP A 70 -5.53 22.89 -0.38
CA ASP A 70 -5.63 24.06 0.49
C ASP A 70 -4.35 24.21 1.35
N PRO A 71 -4.24 25.22 2.22
CA PRO A 71 -3.04 25.44 3.03
C PRO A 71 -2.64 24.29 3.97
N VAL A 72 -3.50 23.32 4.23
CA VAL A 72 -3.26 22.20 5.17
C VAL A 72 -3.68 20.83 4.62
N THR A 73 -3.98 20.73 3.33
CA THR A 73 -4.50 19.50 2.73
C THR A 73 -3.77 19.14 1.44
N LEU A 74 -3.28 17.90 1.38
CA LEU A 74 -2.75 17.27 0.17
C LEU A 74 -3.72 16.20 -0.33
N ARG A 75 -3.86 16.09 -1.64
CA ARG A 75 -4.60 15.02 -2.32
C ARG A 75 -3.67 14.24 -3.23
N ILE A 76 -3.81 12.93 -3.22
CA ILE A 76 -3.12 12.00 -4.09
C ILE A 76 -4.16 11.20 -4.86
N ARG A 77 -4.01 11.13 -6.18
CA ARG A 77 -4.80 10.26 -7.04
C ARG A 77 -3.87 9.36 -7.83
N ALA A 78 -4.19 8.09 -7.90
CA ALA A 78 -3.48 7.11 -8.70
C ALA A 78 -4.47 6.27 -9.51
N THR A 79 -4.23 6.12 -10.80
CA THR A 79 -4.97 5.23 -11.68
C THR A 79 -3.99 4.30 -12.38
N LEU A 80 -4.10 2.99 -12.14
CA LEU A 80 -3.30 1.95 -12.77
C LEU A 80 -4.17 1.21 -13.79
N SER A 81 -3.86 1.37 -15.08
CA SER A 81 -4.65 0.80 -16.17
C SER A 81 -3.91 -0.36 -16.84
N ALA A 82 -4.60 -1.49 -17.01
CA ALA A 82 -4.09 -2.66 -17.73
C ALA A 82 -4.01 -2.35 -19.24
N ARG A 83 -2.81 -2.42 -19.82
CA ARG A 83 -2.62 -2.29 -21.28
C ARG A 83 -2.83 -3.59 -22.03
N ARG A 84 -2.68 -4.69 -21.31
CA ARG A 84 -3.05 -6.07 -21.69
C ARG A 84 -3.52 -6.80 -20.44
N ASP A 85 -4.14 -7.95 -20.63
CA ASP A 85 -4.52 -8.81 -19.50
C ASP A 85 -3.30 -9.10 -18.62
N GLY A 86 -3.45 -8.88 -17.31
CA GLY A 86 -2.35 -9.04 -16.37
C GLY A 86 -2.80 -9.30 -14.94
N LEU A 87 -1.93 -9.92 -14.15
CA LEU A 87 -2.19 -10.26 -12.75
C LEU A 87 -1.63 -9.20 -11.82
N LEU A 88 -2.38 -8.86 -10.76
CA LEU A 88 -1.92 -7.99 -9.69
C LEU A 88 -2.26 -8.57 -8.32
N GLN A 89 -1.33 -8.39 -7.39
CA GLN A 89 -1.51 -8.63 -5.97
C GLN A 89 -2.20 -7.47 -5.28
N ASP A 90 -1.90 -6.24 -5.72
CA ASP A 90 -2.39 -5.02 -5.11
C ASP A 90 -2.13 -3.77 -5.97
N ALA A 91 -2.75 -2.67 -5.55
CA ALA A 91 -2.39 -1.31 -5.94
C ALA A 91 -2.44 -0.43 -4.69
N VAL A 92 -1.44 0.42 -4.47
CA VAL A 92 -1.21 1.09 -3.19
C VAL A 92 -0.86 2.56 -3.40
N ILE A 93 -1.45 3.45 -2.61
CA ILE A 93 -0.87 4.75 -2.28
C ILE A 93 -0.21 4.63 -0.90
N ARG A 94 1.12 4.79 -0.88
CA ARG A 94 1.97 4.69 0.31
C ARG A 94 2.32 6.08 0.81
N LEU A 95 2.03 6.33 2.09
CA LEU A 95 2.40 7.53 2.81
C LEU A 95 3.34 7.18 3.96
N ILE A 96 4.41 7.96 4.10
CA ILE A 96 5.42 7.81 5.15
C ILE A 96 5.46 9.09 5.97
N PHE A 97 5.54 8.93 7.29
CA PHE A 97 5.70 10.02 8.25
C PHE A 97 6.79 9.67 9.24
N ASP A 98 7.60 10.65 9.62
CA ASP A 98 8.68 10.45 10.58
C ASP A 98 8.14 10.31 12.00
N LYS A 99 8.64 9.30 12.71
CA LYS A 99 8.24 8.94 14.07
C LYS A 99 8.49 10.03 15.13
N PRO A 100 9.63 10.75 15.17
CA PRO A 100 10.04 11.50 16.36
C PRO A 100 8.99 12.47 16.92
N THR A 101 8.15 13.03 16.05
CA THR A 101 7.13 14.03 16.40
C THR A 101 5.71 13.46 16.37
N ILE A 102 5.56 12.14 16.27
CA ILE A 102 4.27 11.42 16.27
C ILE A 102 4.19 10.50 17.48
N GLN A 103 3.27 10.81 18.38
CA GLN A 103 3.01 10.05 19.60
C GLN A 103 2.34 8.69 19.34
N SER A 104 1.40 8.64 18.39
CA SER A 104 0.59 7.43 18.15
C SER A 104 -0.13 7.46 16.81
N GLY A 105 -0.52 6.29 16.32
CA GLY A 105 -1.42 6.14 15.19
C GLY A 105 -2.73 5.47 15.59
N GLY A 106 -3.83 5.85 14.94
CA GLY A 106 -5.17 5.35 15.20
C GLY A 106 -5.82 4.80 13.93
N ILE A 107 -6.35 3.58 14.01
CA ILE A 107 -7.08 2.93 12.92
C ILE A 107 -8.17 2.00 13.47
N ALA A 108 -9.33 1.96 12.81
CA ALA A 108 -10.45 1.09 13.20
C ALA A 108 -10.84 1.21 14.69
N GLY A 109 -10.87 2.43 15.22
CA GLY A 109 -11.20 2.72 16.62
C GLY A 109 -10.12 2.33 17.65
N ARG A 110 -8.96 1.84 17.20
CA ARG A 110 -7.85 1.42 18.06
C ARG A 110 -6.67 2.38 17.93
N LYS A 111 -6.02 2.66 19.07
CA LYS A 111 -4.82 3.51 19.17
C LYS A 111 -3.59 2.61 19.35
N TYR A 112 -2.49 2.98 18.70
CA TYR A 112 -1.24 2.24 18.72
C TYR A 112 -0.07 3.19 18.95
N HIS A 113 0.86 2.77 19.82
CA HIS A 113 2.14 3.42 20.00
C HIS A 113 3.19 2.82 19.07
N HIS A 114 4.22 3.60 18.76
CA HIS A 114 5.33 3.14 17.92
C HIS A 114 6.20 2.19 18.73
N THR A 115 6.35 0.96 18.25
CA THR A 115 7.08 -0.12 18.94
C THR A 115 8.08 -0.83 18.02
N ASP A 116 8.31 -0.29 16.81
CA ASP A 116 9.01 -0.97 15.71
C ASP A 116 8.54 -2.43 15.49
N SER A 117 7.22 -2.65 15.61
CA SER A 117 6.65 -4.01 15.54
C SER A 117 6.66 -4.60 14.13
N ASP A 118 6.70 -3.72 13.12
CA ASP A 118 6.58 -4.06 11.71
C ASP A 118 5.26 -4.79 11.37
N ARG A 119 4.22 -4.60 12.20
CA ARG A 119 2.89 -5.20 12.02
C ARG A 119 2.00 -4.32 11.16
N TYR A 120 1.31 -4.96 10.22
CA TYR A 120 0.40 -4.32 9.29
C TYR A 120 -0.99 -4.39 9.91
N ARG A 121 -1.41 -3.29 10.52
CA ARG A 121 -2.73 -3.19 11.14
C ARG A 121 -3.74 -2.84 10.04
N LEU A 122 -4.13 -3.84 9.27
CA LEU A 122 -4.96 -3.67 8.09
C LEU A 122 -6.43 -3.87 8.39
N HIS A 123 -7.26 -2.91 7.97
CA HIS A 123 -8.70 -2.88 8.21
C HIS A 123 -9.45 -2.38 6.97
N PRO A 124 -10.68 -2.87 6.71
CA PRO A 124 -11.57 -2.37 5.66
C PRO A 124 -12.22 -1.04 6.09
N VAL A 125 -11.39 -0.04 6.39
CA VAL A 125 -11.80 1.30 6.81
C VAL A 125 -11.27 2.33 5.83
N ARG A 126 -11.89 3.51 5.81
CA ARG A 126 -11.49 4.61 4.93
C ARG A 126 -10.63 5.66 5.61
N THR A 127 -10.43 5.59 6.91
CA THR A 127 -9.72 6.64 7.67
C THR A 127 -8.70 6.06 8.63
N VAL A 128 -7.55 6.74 8.71
CA VAL A 128 -6.50 6.51 9.70
C VAL A 128 -6.00 7.88 10.17
N ARG A 129 -5.58 7.96 11.43
CA ARG A 129 -5.06 9.19 12.03
C ARG A 129 -3.68 8.98 12.61
N LEU A 130 -2.83 10.00 12.57
CA LEU A 130 -1.60 10.10 13.35
C LEU A 130 -1.73 11.29 14.30
N MET A 131 -1.32 11.09 15.54
CA MET A 131 -1.34 12.10 16.59
C MET A 131 0.08 12.56 16.87
N GLY A 132 0.35 13.84 16.64
CA GLY A 132 1.59 14.53 16.97
C GLY A 132 1.81 14.65 18.47
N THR A 133 3.06 14.80 18.88
CA THR A 133 3.42 15.05 20.30
C THR A 133 2.90 16.39 20.81
N ASP A 134 2.67 17.34 19.91
CA ASP A 134 2.17 18.69 20.17
C ASP A 134 0.65 18.83 19.98
N GLY A 135 -0.06 17.70 19.88
CA GLY A 135 -1.52 17.65 19.68
C GLY A 135 -1.97 17.77 18.23
N THR A 136 -1.07 17.94 17.24
CA THR A 136 -1.47 17.94 15.83
C THR A 136 -2.08 16.61 15.41
N ILE A 137 -3.10 16.67 14.56
CA ILE A 137 -3.78 15.50 14.02
C ILE A 137 -3.58 15.48 12.52
N ILE A 138 -2.93 14.42 12.03
CA ILE A 138 -2.89 14.10 10.60
C ILE A 138 -3.97 13.08 10.34
N SER A 139 -4.91 13.41 9.46
CA SER A 139 -5.98 12.50 9.02
C SER A 139 -5.74 12.11 7.58
N VAL A 140 -5.63 10.81 7.32
CA VAL A 140 -5.59 10.24 5.97
C VAL A 140 -6.92 9.56 5.69
N THR A 141 -7.57 9.97 4.61
CA THR A 141 -8.86 9.45 4.16
C THR A 141 -8.73 8.88 2.75
N LEU A 142 -9.24 7.67 2.54
CA LEU A 142 -9.50 7.13 1.21
C LEU A 142 -10.86 7.65 0.73
N ASP A 143 -10.84 8.65 -0.14
CA ASP A 143 -12.03 9.37 -0.58
C ASP A 143 -12.76 8.60 -1.67
N ARG A 144 -12.01 8.11 -2.66
CA ARG A 144 -12.55 7.38 -3.80
C ARG A 144 -11.69 6.18 -4.13
N TYR A 145 -12.33 5.15 -4.68
CA TYR A 145 -11.64 4.01 -5.24
C TYR A 145 -12.47 3.41 -6.37
N ASP A 146 -11.79 2.74 -7.30
CA ASP A 146 -12.37 1.80 -8.24
C ASP A 146 -11.50 0.54 -8.24
N GLY A 147 -12.11 -0.60 -7.95
CA GLY A 147 -11.45 -1.89 -7.90
C GLY A 147 -11.74 -2.77 -9.12
N ALA A 148 -12.39 -2.24 -10.16
CA ALA A 148 -12.86 -2.95 -11.35
C ALA A 148 -13.72 -4.20 -11.03
N GLY A 149 -14.40 -4.22 -9.89
CA GLY A 149 -15.14 -5.39 -9.38
C GLY A 149 -14.27 -6.58 -8.97
N ARG A 150 -12.93 -6.46 -8.99
CA ARG A 150 -11.97 -7.51 -8.67
C ARG A 150 -11.14 -7.20 -7.42
N PHE A 151 -11.15 -5.96 -6.95
CA PHE A 151 -10.41 -5.51 -5.78
C PHE A 151 -11.30 -4.68 -4.84
N THR A 152 -10.99 -4.69 -3.55
CA THR A 152 -11.68 -3.90 -2.53
C THR A 152 -10.68 -3.12 -1.68
N PRO A 153 -11.05 -1.93 -1.18
CA PRO A 153 -10.12 -1.07 -0.47
C PRO A 153 -9.88 -1.51 0.97
N TYR A 154 -8.65 -1.30 1.41
CA TYR A 154 -8.22 -1.41 2.79
C TYR A 154 -7.25 -0.27 3.10
N ILE A 155 -7.19 0.09 4.38
CA ILE A 155 -6.09 0.90 4.90
C ILE A 155 -5.31 0.04 5.90
N TYR A 156 -4.00 0.15 5.86
CA TYR A 156 -3.18 -0.33 6.97
C TYR A 156 -2.31 0.77 7.58
N LEU A 157 -2.05 0.60 8.87
CA LEU A 157 -1.10 1.38 9.65
C LEU A 157 0.03 0.48 10.15
N ARG A 158 1.28 0.86 9.88
CA ARG A 158 2.49 0.12 10.24
C ARG A 158 3.51 1.04 10.90
N ASP A 159 4.12 0.57 11.98
CA ASP A 159 5.28 1.17 12.62
C ASP A 159 6.52 0.37 12.22
N ARG A 160 7.50 1.03 11.59
CA ARG A 160 8.76 0.39 11.17
C ARG A 160 9.91 1.39 11.21
N GLY A 161 11.01 1.00 11.85
CA GLY A 161 12.17 1.87 12.06
C GLY A 161 11.74 3.19 12.68
N ASP A 162 12.15 4.29 12.08
CA ASP A 162 11.76 5.64 12.52
C ASP A 162 10.58 6.22 11.74
N HIS A 163 9.72 5.36 11.19
CA HIS A 163 8.58 5.81 10.41
C HIS A 163 7.26 5.18 10.85
N TRP A 164 6.20 5.97 10.66
CA TRP A 164 4.84 5.50 10.47
C TRP A 164 4.54 5.39 8.98
N ILE A 165 4.02 4.25 8.58
CA ILE A 165 3.68 3.95 7.19
C ILE A 165 2.17 3.69 7.12
N ILE A 166 1.50 4.42 6.24
CA ILE A 166 0.09 4.25 5.91
C ILE A 166 0.00 3.81 4.46
N HIS A 167 -0.70 2.71 4.21
CA HIS A 167 -1.05 2.31 2.84
C HIS A 167 -2.56 2.37 2.69
N ALA A 168 -3.03 3.14 1.71
CA ALA A 168 -4.35 2.94 1.12
C ALA A 168 -4.19 1.97 -0.05
N ARG A 169 -4.84 0.81 0.03
CA ARG A 169 -4.54 -0.35 -0.83
C ARG A 169 -5.81 -0.97 -1.37
N LEU A 170 -5.79 -1.34 -2.65
CA LEU A 170 -6.76 -2.25 -3.25
C LEU A 170 -6.21 -3.67 -3.16
N LEU A 171 -7.00 -4.60 -2.62
CA LEU A 171 -6.66 -6.02 -2.50
C LEU A 171 -7.65 -6.90 -3.27
N PRO A 172 -7.20 -7.98 -3.91
CA PRO A 172 -8.04 -8.95 -4.60
C PRO A 172 -9.18 -9.47 -3.72
N ILE A 173 -10.36 -9.61 -4.33
CA ILE A 173 -11.52 -10.27 -3.74
C ILE A 173 -11.86 -11.57 -4.48
N ASP A 174 -12.63 -12.43 -3.82
CA ASP A 174 -13.11 -13.67 -4.42
C ASP A 174 -14.08 -13.37 -5.59
N PRO A 175 -14.10 -14.20 -6.66
CA PRO A 175 -13.22 -15.34 -6.89
C PRO A 175 -11.79 -14.90 -7.22
N VAL A 176 -10.79 -15.52 -6.59
CA VAL A 176 -9.38 -15.24 -6.84
C VAL A 176 -8.88 -16.03 -8.04
N ASP A 177 -8.21 -15.38 -8.99
CA ASP A 177 -7.71 -16.05 -10.21
C ASP A 177 -6.47 -16.92 -9.93
N HIS A 178 -5.52 -16.41 -9.14
CA HIS A 178 -4.32 -17.14 -8.74
C HIS A 178 -3.99 -16.93 -7.28
N VAL A 179 -3.45 -17.96 -6.63
CA VAL A 179 -2.89 -17.84 -5.28
C VAL A 179 -1.40 -18.14 -5.35
N TRP A 180 -0.59 -17.16 -4.97
CA TRP A 180 0.84 -17.35 -4.80
C TRP A 180 1.14 -17.75 -3.35
N LEU A 181 1.25 -19.05 -3.11
CA LEU A 181 1.72 -19.58 -1.84
C LEU A 181 3.25 -19.66 -1.87
N ARG A 182 3.90 -18.84 -1.06
CA ARG A 182 5.36 -18.72 -1.04
C ARG A 182 5.94 -18.81 0.35
N TRP A 183 7.19 -19.23 0.41
CA TRP A 183 8.09 -19.04 1.53
C TRP A 183 9.33 -18.30 1.05
N ALA A 184 9.51 -17.07 1.54
CA ALA A 184 10.68 -16.26 1.27
C ALA A 184 11.54 -16.05 2.52
N ASN A 185 12.83 -15.83 2.31
CA ASN A 185 13.79 -15.29 3.26
C ASN A 185 14.99 -14.68 2.51
N ARG A 186 16.06 -14.31 3.22
CA ARG A 186 17.26 -13.70 2.61
C ARG A 186 17.97 -14.60 1.61
N LEU A 187 17.87 -15.92 1.75
CA LEU A 187 18.61 -16.91 0.97
C LEU A 187 17.81 -17.46 -0.21
N PHE A 188 16.49 -17.55 -0.08
CA PHE A 188 15.65 -18.15 -1.12
C PHE A 188 14.23 -17.61 -1.13
N THR A 189 13.56 -17.83 -2.26
CA THR A 189 12.10 -17.78 -2.37
C THR A 189 11.63 -19.08 -3.02
N LEU A 190 10.83 -19.86 -2.30
CA LEU A 190 10.20 -21.07 -2.79
C LEU A 190 8.70 -20.81 -2.96
N SER A 191 8.13 -21.33 -4.04
CA SER A 191 6.70 -21.22 -4.33
C SER A 191 6.10 -22.61 -4.48
N ALA A 192 4.91 -22.81 -3.92
CA ALA A 192 4.14 -24.01 -4.17
C ALA A 192 3.55 -23.99 -5.60
N PRO A 193 3.30 -25.16 -6.21
CA PRO A 193 2.52 -25.23 -7.44
C PRO A 193 1.11 -24.63 -7.26
N ASP A 194 0.57 -24.02 -8.32
CA ASP A 194 -0.71 -23.30 -8.27
C ASP A 194 -1.85 -24.17 -7.72
N TRP A 195 -1.94 -25.45 -8.13
CA TRP A 195 -3.00 -26.35 -7.64
C TRP A 195 -2.97 -26.54 -6.11
N LEU A 196 -1.77 -26.63 -5.52
CA LEU A 196 -1.58 -26.78 -4.08
C LEU A 196 -1.90 -25.47 -3.36
N ALA A 197 -1.50 -24.34 -3.94
CA ALA A 197 -1.82 -23.03 -3.40
C ALA A 197 -3.34 -22.78 -3.37
N HIS A 198 -4.06 -23.17 -4.42
CA HIS A 198 -5.53 -23.10 -4.46
C HIS A 198 -6.18 -24.04 -3.46
N LEU A 199 -5.68 -25.27 -3.31
CA LEU A 199 -6.18 -26.21 -2.31
C LEU A 199 -6.05 -25.62 -0.90
N VAL A 200 -4.85 -25.12 -0.56
CA VAL A 200 -4.59 -24.50 0.76
C VAL A 200 -5.46 -23.26 0.96
N TRP A 201 -5.67 -22.44 -0.07
CA TRP A 201 -6.50 -21.24 0.02
C TRP A 201 -7.97 -21.57 0.29
N ASN A 202 -8.51 -22.57 -0.39
CA ASN A 202 -9.91 -22.97 -0.34
C ASN A 202 -10.23 -23.88 0.85
N PHE A 203 -9.22 -24.49 1.48
CA PHE A 203 -9.43 -25.30 2.68
C PHE A 203 -9.95 -24.43 3.85
N PRO A 204 -10.91 -24.93 4.66
CA PRO A 204 -11.42 -24.21 5.81
C PRO A 204 -10.29 -23.72 6.75
N GLY A 205 -10.22 -22.41 6.96
CA GLY A 205 -9.18 -21.80 7.79
C GLY A 205 -7.83 -21.57 7.10
N GLY A 206 -7.59 -22.12 5.90
CA GLY A 206 -6.33 -21.96 5.17
C GLY A 206 -6.05 -20.51 4.77
N LYS A 207 -7.06 -19.80 4.23
CA LYS A 207 -7.02 -18.34 4.05
C LYS A 207 -6.68 -17.63 5.36
N ALA A 208 -7.34 -17.96 6.46
CA ALA A 208 -7.07 -17.33 7.75
C ALA A 208 -5.67 -17.64 8.31
N ALA A 209 -5.09 -18.79 8.01
CA ALA A 209 -3.76 -19.16 8.47
C ALA A 209 -2.67 -18.45 7.67
N PHE A 210 -2.72 -18.53 6.34
CA PHE A 210 -1.60 -18.13 5.48
C PHE A 210 -1.76 -16.75 4.84
N TRP A 211 -2.98 -16.22 4.74
CA TRP A 211 -3.17 -14.90 4.16
C TRP A 211 -2.46 -13.85 5.02
N ARG A 212 -1.42 -13.26 4.45
CA ARG A 212 -0.65 -12.16 5.06
C ARG A 212 -0.13 -12.49 6.46
N LEU A 213 0.28 -13.74 6.68
CA LEU A 213 0.75 -14.21 7.99
C LEU A 213 1.87 -13.32 8.56
N ARG A 214 2.95 -13.10 7.79
CA ARG A 214 4.05 -12.20 8.20
C ARG A 214 3.63 -10.75 8.42
N GLU A 215 2.68 -10.25 7.62
CA GLU A 215 2.17 -8.88 7.80
C GLU A 215 1.42 -8.75 9.13
N ARG A 216 0.64 -9.77 9.53
CA ARG A 216 -0.10 -9.78 10.80
C ARG A 216 0.79 -9.97 12.01
N LEU A 217 1.73 -10.91 11.94
CA LEU A 217 2.56 -11.29 13.10
C LEU A 217 3.78 -10.37 13.31
N GLY A 218 4.20 -9.65 12.27
CA GLY A 218 5.29 -8.66 12.37
C GLY A 218 6.68 -9.28 12.26
N ARG A 219 7.70 -8.51 12.67
CA ARG A 219 9.11 -8.66 12.24
C ARG A 219 9.71 -10.06 12.36
N ARG A 220 9.29 -10.82 13.36
CA ARG A 220 9.87 -12.11 13.75
C ARG A 220 9.23 -13.33 13.10
N CYS A 221 8.14 -13.14 12.35
CA CYS A 221 7.46 -14.24 11.68
C CYS A 221 8.23 -14.66 10.41
N PRO A 222 8.28 -15.96 10.06
CA PRO A 222 8.73 -16.39 8.75
C PRO A 222 7.87 -15.80 7.62
N GLU A 223 8.48 -15.48 6.48
CA GLU A 223 7.75 -14.93 5.32
C GLU A 223 7.08 -16.05 4.50
N ILE A 224 6.22 -16.81 5.18
CA ILE A 224 5.33 -17.81 4.57
C ILE A 224 3.96 -17.15 4.38
N GLN A 225 3.50 -17.03 3.14
CA GLN A 225 2.27 -16.31 2.84
C GLN A 225 1.55 -16.89 1.63
N ALA A 226 0.22 -16.92 1.71
CA ALA A 226 -0.65 -17.03 0.55
C ALA A 226 -1.07 -15.62 0.12
N VAL A 227 -0.69 -15.23 -1.09
CA VAL A 227 -1.00 -13.92 -1.67
C VAL A 227 -1.98 -14.12 -2.82
N PRO A 228 -3.22 -13.62 -2.74
CA PRO A 228 -4.15 -13.70 -3.85
C PRO A 228 -3.73 -12.73 -4.97
N LEU A 229 -4.02 -13.11 -6.21
CA LEU A 229 -3.87 -12.26 -7.39
C LEU A 229 -5.14 -12.34 -8.22
N ASN A 230 -5.57 -11.18 -8.72
CA ASN A 230 -6.65 -11.10 -9.69
C ASN A 230 -6.16 -10.54 -11.01
N LYS A 231 -6.71 -11.09 -12.09
CA LYS A 231 -6.52 -10.62 -13.44
C LYS A 231 -7.35 -9.36 -13.65
N LEU A 232 -6.70 -8.33 -14.19
CA LEU A 232 -7.37 -7.22 -14.84
C LEU A 232 -7.27 -7.43 -16.34
N LYS A 233 -8.41 -7.29 -17.01
CA LYS A 233 -8.49 -7.33 -18.46
C LYS A 233 -7.94 -6.04 -19.04
N SER A 234 -7.49 -6.09 -20.29
CA SER A 234 -7.12 -4.89 -21.04
C SER A 234 -8.17 -3.79 -20.89
N SER A 235 -7.71 -2.55 -20.71
CA SER A 235 -8.51 -1.34 -20.47
C SER A 235 -9.25 -1.26 -19.14
N GLN A 236 -9.22 -2.28 -18.29
CA GLN A 236 -9.64 -2.13 -16.90
C GLN A 236 -8.59 -1.34 -16.11
N SER A 237 -9.05 -0.60 -15.10
CA SER A 237 -8.20 0.20 -14.26
C SER A 237 -8.54 0.04 -12.78
N LEU A 238 -7.51 0.24 -11.95
CA LEU A 238 -7.65 0.42 -10.51
C LEU A 238 -7.42 1.89 -10.20
N MET A 239 -8.29 2.47 -9.38
CA MET A 239 -8.16 3.86 -8.97
C MET A 239 -8.20 3.99 -7.46
N LEU A 240 -7.33 4.86 -6.93
CA LEU A 240 -7.29 5.27 -5.53
C LEU A 240 -7.20 6.80 -5.48
N GLU A 241 -7.99 7.43 -4.61
CA GLU A 241 -7.89 8.85 -4.29
C GLU A 241 -7.84 9.01 -2.76
N VAL A 242 -6.76 9.61 -2.29
CA VAL A 242 -6.46 9.78 -0.86
C VAL A 242 -6.25 11.24 -0.54
N THR A 243 -6.90 11.72 0.51
CA THR A 243 -6.65 13.05 1.08
C THR A 243 -5.92 12.92 2.41
N CYS A 244 -4.86 13.69 2.57
CA CYS A 244 -4.12 13.86 3.81
C CYS A 244 -4.31 15.30 4.32
N ARG A 245 -4.95 15.44 5.49
CA ARG A 245 -5.23 16.72 6.13
C ARG A 245 -4.43 16.86 7.42
N PHE A 246 -3.82 18.02 7.60
CA PHE A 246 -3.00 18.39 8.76
C PHE A 246 -3.76 19.40 9.62
N ALA A 247 -3.97 19.12 10.91
CA ALA A 247 -4.73 19.97 11.83
C ALA A 247 -4.02 20.16 13.17
#